data_AF-A0A392SZG0-F1
#
_entry.id   AF-A0A392SZG0-F1
#
_cell.length_a   1.000
_cell.length_b   1.000
_cell.length_c   1.000
_cell.angle_alpha   90.00
_cell.angle_beta   90.00
_cell.angle_gamma   90.00
#
_symmetry.space_group_name_H-M   'P 1'
#
loop_
_entity.id
_entity.type
_entity.pdbx_description
1 polymer ?
#
loop_
_entity_poly.entity_id
_entity_poly.type
_entity_poly.pdbx_seq_one_letter_code
_entity_poly.pdbx_strand_id
1 'polypeptide(L)' 'MLAIFSDMMEDTMEVFMDDFSVFDKSFDSCLSNLNAVLKRCISTNLVLNWEKCHFLVTEGIVLGHKISSHGIE' A
#
# COMPACT_ATOMS: atom_id res chain seq x y z
N MET A 1 11.07 -2.39 -6.09
CA MET A 1 9.62 -2.31 -5.81
C MET A 1 8.83 -1.80 -7.02
N LEU A 2 9.21 -0.67 -7.64
CA LEU A 2 8.58 -0.11 -8.83
C LEU A 2 8.36 -1.11 -9.99
N ALA A 3 9.38 -1.89 -10.38
CA ALA A 3 9.25 -2.88 -11.46
C ALA A 3 8.34 -4.08 -11.14
N ILE A 4 8.04 -4.35 -9.86
CA ILE A 4 7.19 -5.46 -9.44
C ILE A 4 5.71 -5.08 -9.52
N PHE A 5 5.42 -3.81 -9.27
CA PHE A 5 4.08 -3.26 -9.10
C PHE A 5 3.72 -2.23 -10.18
N SER A 6 4.53 -2.07 -11.22
CA SER A 6 4.33 -1.03 -12.25
C SER A 6 2.95 -1.08 -12.90
N ASP A 7 2.33 -2.26 -12.96
CA ASP A 7 0.98 -2.48 -13.49
C ASP A 7 -0.16 -2.14 -12.51
N MET A 8 0.15 -1.96 -11.22
CA MET A 8 -0.81 -1.72 -10.14
C MET A 8 -0.73 -0.30 -9.57
N MET A 9 0.37 0.41 -9.87
CA MET A 9 0.64 1.78 -9.40
C MET A 9 -0.38 2.79 -9.94
N GLU A 10 -0.56 3.90 -9.22
CA GLU A 10 -1.49 5.01 -9.49
C GLU A 10 -2.98 4.67 -9.30
N ASP A 11 -3.43 3.48 -9.71
CA ASP A 11 -4.83 3.09 -9.63
C ASP A 11 -5.22 2.50 -8.25
N THR A 12 -4.35 1.65 -7.68
CA THR A 12 -4.67 0.89 -6.45
C THR A 12 -3.60 0.95 -5.39
N MET A 13 -2.39 1.38 -5.75
CA MET A 13 -1.28 1.50 -4.83
C MET A 13 -0.31 2.61 -5.23
N GLU A 14 0.41 3.13 -4.25
CA GLU A 14 1.52 4.04 -4.40
C GLU A 14 2.77 3.41 -3.79
N VAL A 15 3.90 3.55 -4.47
CA VAL A 15 5.19 3.00 -4.04
C VAL A 15 6.14 4.15 -3.78
N PHE A 16 6.69 4.22 -2.57
CA PHE A 16 7.66 5.21 -2.12
C PHE A 16 8.92 4.53 -1.61
N MET A 17 9.97 4.51 -2.44
CA MET A 17 11.24 3.85 -2.14
C MET A 17 11.06 2.39 -1.67
N ASP A 18 11.15 2.16 -0.36
CA ASP A 18 11.08 0.87 0.30
C ASP A 18 9.68 0.55 0.88
N ASP A 19 8.78 1.53 0.91
CA ASP A 19 7.42 1.39 1.42
C ASP A 19 6.40 1.50 0.29
N PHE A 20 5.21 0.95 0.50
CA PHE A 20 4.07 1.13 -0.39
C PHE A 20 2.78 1.26 0.40
N SER A 21 1.81 1.96 -0.18
CA SER A 21 0.47 2.16 0.36
C SER A 21 -0.55 1.61 -0.62
N VAL A 22 -1.56 0.92 -0.13
CA VAL A 22 -2.71 0.43 -0.92
C VAL A 22 -3.92 1.23 -0.46
N PHE A 23 -4.65 1.81 -1.41
CA PHE A 23 -5.77 2.69 -1.10
C PHE A 23 -6.95 2.41 -2.03
N ASP A 24 -8.15 2.65 -1.50
CA ASP A 24 -9.40 2.65 -2.25
C ASP A 24 -10.45 3.44 -1.44
N LYS A 25 -11.58 3.77 -2.08
CA LYS A 25 -12.71 4.49 -1.46
C LYS A 25 -13.58 3.58 -0.59
N SER A 26 -13.60 2.27 -0.87
CA SER A 26 -14.40 1.28 -0.14
C SER A 26 -13.51 0.28 0.60
N PHE A 27 -13.98 -0.18 1.77
CA PHE A 27 -13.31 -1.23 2.53
C PHE A 27 -13.17 -2.53 1.73
N ASP A 28 -14.24 -2.99 1.08
CA ASP A 28 -14.22 -4.23 0.30
C ASP A 28 -13.24 -4.15 -0.88
N SER A 29 -13.23 -3.02 -1.59
CA SER A 29 -12.29 -2.79 -2.70
C SER A 29 -10.85 -2.71 -2.19
N CYS A 30 -10.60 -1.99 -1.10
CA CYS A 30 -9.28 -1.91 -0.47
C CYS A 30 -8.77 -3.29 -0.04
N LEU A 31 -9.64 -4.13 0.56
CA LEU A 31 -9.31 -5.49 0.94
C LEU A 31 -8.97 -6.37 -0.28
N SER A 32 -9.71 -6.21 -1.38
CA SER A 32 -9.44 -6.88 -2.65
C SER A 32 -8.08 -6.48 -3.23
N ASN A 33 -7.78 -5.17 -3.24
CA ASN A 33 -6.51 -4.63 -3.73
C ASN A 33 -5.34 -5.11 -2.85
N LEU A 34 -5.50 -5.09 -1.52
CA LEU A 34 -4.51 -5.60 -0.58
C LEU A 34 -4.21 -7.08 -0.84
N ASN A 35 -5.23 -7.90 -1.07
CA ASN A 35 -5.06 -9.31 -1.41
C ASN A 35 -4.28 -9.50 -2.73
N ALA A 36 -4.55 -8.67 -3.75
CA ALA A 36 -3.81 -8.71 -5.01
C ALA A 36 -2.33 -8.35 -4.81
N VAL A 37 -2.05 -7.30 -4.03
CA VAL A 37 -0.68 -6.87 -3.71
C VAL A 37 0.07 -7.93 -2.92
N LEU A 38 -0.55 -8.52 -1.89
CA LEU A 38 0.07 -9.61 -1.11
C LEU A 38 0.36 -10.84 -1.96
N LYS A 39 -0.53 -11.22 -2.88
CA LYS A 39 -0.28 -12.29 -3.84
C LYS A 39 0.93 -11.98 -4.74
N ARG A 40 1.06 -10.74 -5.19
CA ARG A 40 2.23 -10.31 -5.98
C ARG A 40 3.50 -10.41 -5.14
N CYS A 41 3.50 -9.96 -3.88
CA CYS A 41 4.65 -10.10 -2.97
C CYS A 41 5.10 -11.56 -2.86
N ILE A 42 4.17 -12.49 -2.68
CA ILE A 42 4.47 -13.94 -2.63
C ILE A 42 5.09 -14.40 -3.95
N SER A 43 4.50 -14.02 -5.08
CA SER A 43 4.99 -14.44 -6.41
C SER A 43 6.40 -13.93 -6.73
N THR A 44 6.80 -12.78 -6.19
CA THR A 44 8.12 -12.18 -6.39
C THR A 44 9.09 -12.45 -5.26
N ASN A 45 8.73 -13.30 -4.30
CA ASN A 45 9.51 -13.56 -3.08
C ASN A 45 9.86 -12.29 -2.28
N LEU A 46 8.97 -11.29 -2.29
CA LEU A 46 9.11 -10.08 -1.50
C LEU A 46 8.61 -10.34 -0.08
N VAL A 47 9.49 -10.22 0.90
CA VAL A 47 9.16 -10.38 2.31
C VAL A 47 8.83 -9.02 2.92
N LEU A 48 7.65 -8.91 3.52
CA LEU A 48 7.20 -7.71 4.21
C LEU A 48 7.59 -7.77 5.70
N ASN A 49 7.99 -6.62 6.25
CA ASN A 49 8.19 -6.51 7.70
C ASN A 49 6.84 -6.25 8.38
N TRP A 50 6.27 -7.30 8.97
CA TRP A 50 4.96 -7.24 9.63
C TRP A 50 4.90 -6.24 10.79
N GLU A 51 6.02 -5.95 11.47
CA GLU A 51 6.08 -4.96 12.57
C GLU A 51 5.89 -3.52 12.07
N LYS A 52 6.21 -3.27 10.80
CA LYS A 52 6.07 -1.96 10.15
C LYS A 52 4.82 -1.85 9.28
N CYS A 53 4.10 -2.94 9.05
CA CYS A 53 2.91 -2.93 8.22
C CYS A 53 1.69 -2.43 9.02
N HIS A 54 1.05 -1.39 8.50
CA HIS A 54 -0.21 -0.87 9.03
C HIS A 54 -1.32 -1.24 8.04
N PHE A 55 -2.35 -1.94 8.51
CA PHE A 55 -3.44 -2.41 7.67
C PHE A 55 -4.76 -1.75 8.05
N LEU A 56 -5.57 -1.43 7.03
CA LEU A 56 -6.97 -0.99 7.19
C LEU A 56 -7.09 0.24 8.10
N VAL A 57 -6.15 1.17 7.99
CA VAL A 57 -6.13 2.44 8.70
C VAL A 57 -6.76 3.54 7.85
N THR A 58 -7.43 4.50 8.48
CA THR A 58 -8.00 5.69 7.82
C THR A 58 -7.00 6.84 7.70
N GLU A 59 -5.89 6.75 8.43
CA GLU A 59 -4.77 7.69 8.42
C GLU A 59 -3.47 6.94 8.73
N GLY A 60 -2.34 7.45 8.22
CA GLY A 60 -1.05 6.82 8.40
C GLY A 60 0.10 7.80 8.23
N ILE A 61 1.29 7.44 8.73
CA ILE A 61 2.50 8.24 8.53
C ILE A 61 3.26 7.65 7.34
N VAL A 62 3.50 8.47 6.31
CA VAL A 62 4.28 8.11 5.13
C VAL A 62 5.36 9.18 4.95
N LEU A 63 6.63 8.77 4.92
CA LEU A 63 7.79 9.67 4.84
C LEU A 63 7.82 10.77 5.92
N GLY A 64 7.26 10.50 7.10
CA GLY A 64 7.19 11.47 8.20
C GLY A 64 6.02 12.45 8.12
N HIS A 65 5.19 12.36 7.08
CA HIS A 65 3.96 13.15 6.93
C HIS A 65 2.74 12.34 7.30
N LYS A 66 1.74 12.98 7.90
CA LYS A 66 0.47 12.32 8.20
C LYS A 66 -0.43 12.41 6.97
N ILE A 67 -0.78 11.26 6.40
CA ILE A 67 -1.75 11.16 5.32
C ILE A 67 -3.11 10.78 5.91
N SER A 68 -4.14 11.53 5.54
CA SER A 68 -5.53 11.25 5.90
C SER A 68 -6.47 11.65 4.77
N SER A 69 -7.78 11.44 4.96
CA SER A 69 -8.81 11.94 4.04
C SER A 69 -8.80 13.47 3.87
N HIS A 70 -8.18 14.22 4.79
CA HIS A 70 -8.04 15.68 4.73
C HIS A 70 -6.82 16.13 3.92
N GLY A 71 -5.98 15.19 3.45
CA GLY A 71 -4.74 15.46 2.74
C GLY A 71 -3.50 15.09 3.55
N ILE A 72 -2.41 15.80 3.27
CA ILE A 72 -1.09 15.59 3.85
C ILE A 72 -0.81 16.71 4.86
N GLU A 73 -0.44 16.34 6.09
CA GLU A 73 0.06 17.24 7.14
C GLU A 73 1.57 17.04 7.38
#